data_AF-A0A1V6F3F7-F1
#
_entry.id   AF-A0A1V6F3F7-F1
#
_cell.length_a   1.000
_cell.length_b   1.000
_cell.length_c   1.000
_cell.angle_alpha   90.00
_cell.angle_beta   90.00
_cell.angle_gamma   90.00
#
_symmetry.space_group_name_H-M   'P 1'
#
loop_
_entity.id
_entity.type
_entity.pdbx_description
1 polymer ?
#
loop_
_entity_poly.entity_id
_entity_poly.type
_entity_poly.pdbx_seq_one_letter_code
_entity_poly.pdbx_strand_id
1 'polypeptide(L)' 'MVAQPAPVYVQQPTYVTQGNLPLGTQVASLPPGAGSMVVNGTTYYQAGPTWYKPYFGSSGVYYEVVPAP' A
#
# COMPACT_ATOMS: atom_id res chain seq x y z
N MET A 1 4.39 44.38 -4.01
CA MET A 1 4.88 43.14 -3.38
C MET A 1 3.67 42.33 -2.93
N VAL A 2 3.33 41.24 -3.61
CA VAL A 2 2.28 40.31 -3.15
C VAL A 2 2.98 39.01 -2.78
N ALA A 3 3.01 38.72 -1.49
CA ALA A 3 3.59 37.48 -0.97
C ALA A 3 2.72 36.31 -1.43
N GLN A 4 3.32 35.33 -2.12
CA GLN A 4 2.66 34.07 -2.44
C GLN A 4 2.16 33.40 -1.15
N PRO A 5 0.89 32.97 -1.07
CA PRO A 5 0.45 32.11 0.02
C PRO A 5 1.22 30.78 -0.08
N ALA A 6 1.84 30.36 1.02
CA ALA A 6 2.58 29.10 1.09
C ALA A 6 1.66 27.93 0.69
N PRO A 7 2.09 27.03 -0.21
CA PRO A 7 1.32 25.83 -0.46
C PRO A 7 1.30 25.00 0.83
N VAL A 8 0.10 24.82 1.37
CA VAL A 8 -0.19 23.79 2.36
C VAL A 8 0.14 22.46 1.69
N TYR A 9 1.26 21.85 2.09
CA TYR A 9 1.51 20.43 1.86
C TYR A 9 0.47 19.69 2.69
N VAL A 10 -0.75 19.52 2.17
CA VAL A 10 -1.55 18.36 2.56
C VAL A 10 -0.63 17.17 2.39
N GLN A 11 -0.43 16.38 3.44
CA GLN A 11 0.12 15.04 3.28
C GLN A 11 -0.92 14.30 2.44
N GLN A 12 -0.75 14.43 1.12
CA GLN A 12 -1.41 13.58 0.15
C GLN A 12 -1.18 12.18 0.70
N PRO A 13 -2.22 11.34 0.92
CA PRO A 13 -1.96 9.93 1.16
C PRO A 13 -1.07 9.54 0.01
N THR A 14 0.19 9.25 0.31
CA THR A 14 1.16 8.97 -0.72
C THR A 14 0.57 7.77 -1.44
N TYR A 15 0.03 8.00 -2.64
CA TYR A 15 -0.05 6.97 -3.64
C TYR A 15 1.41 6.72 -3.98
N VAL A 16 2.06 5.99 -3.05
CA VAL A 16 3.38 5.45 -3.19
C VAL A 16 3.42 4.88 -4.59
N THR A 17 4.23 5.49 -5.43
CA THR A 17 4.53 4.95 -6.75
C THR A 17 4.86 3.49 -6.53
N GLN A 18 4.00 2.63 -7.06
CA GLN A 18 3.76 1.20 -6.77
C GLN A 18 5.01 0.29 -6.72
N GLY A 19 6.21 0.80 -6.98
CA GLY A 19 7.43 0.01 -7.10
C GLY A 19 8.16 -0.31 -5.79
N ASN A 20 8.08 0.53 -4.75
CA ASN A 20 9.03 0.45 -3.62
C ASN A 20 8.44 0.87 -2.28
N LEU A 21 7.29 0.31 -1.91
CA LEU A 21 6.86 0.38 -0.52
C LEU A 21 7.86 -0.36 0.38
N PRO A 22 8.28 0.21 1.52
CA PRO A 22 9.09 -0.52 2.48
C PRO A 22 8.31 -1.73 3.02
N LEU A 23 9.02 -2.83 3.25
CA LEU A 23 8.48 -3.99 3.96
C LEU A 23 7.92 -3.56 5.31
N GLY A 24 6.75 -4.06 5.67
CA GLY A 24 6.00 -3.66 6.86
C GLY A 24 5.07 -2.46 6.66
N THR A 25 5.02 -1.86 5.47
CA THR A 25 4.05 -0.78 5.23
C THR A 25 2.63 -1.33 5.22
N GLN A 26 1.72 -0.70 5.96
CA GLN A 26 0.32 -1.09 6.00
C GLN A 26 -0.51 -0.12 5.15
N VAL A 27 -1.32 -0.66 4.25
CA VAL A 27 -2.23 0.08 3.38
C VAL A 27 -3.65 -0.41 3.60
N ALA A 28 -4.63 0.51 3.58
CA ALA A 28 -6.04 0.14 3.70
C ALA A 28 -6.58 -0.51 2.42
N SER A 29 -5.92 -0.32 1.28
CA SER A 29 -6.34 -0.80 -0.02
C SER A 29 -5.14 -1.03 -0.94
N LEU A 30 -5.26 -2.00 -1.83
CA LEU A 30 -4.25 -2.32 -2.82
C LEU A 30 -4.33 -1.36 -4.02
N PRO A 31 -3.19 -1.09 -4.71
CA PRO A 31 -3.20 -0.34 -5.95
C PRO A 31 -4.08 -1.01 -7.03
N PRO A 32 -4.68 -0.24 -7.94
CA PRO A 32 -5.40 -0.80 -9.08
C PRO A 32 -4.43 -1.64 -9.95
N GLY A 33 -4.84 -2.87 -10.27
CA GLY A 33 -4.01 -3.84 -11.00
C GLY A 33 -3.22 -4.80 -10.12
N ALA A 34 -3.43 -4.80 -8.79
CA ALA A 34 -2.92 -5.85 -7.92
C ALA A 34 -3.60 -7.20 -8.24
N GLY A 35 -2.79 -8.23 -8.49
CA GLY A 35 -3.26 -9.61 -8.67
C GLY A 35 -3.29 -10.36 -7.35
N SER A 36 -4.32 -11.17 -7.10
CA SER A 36 -4.36 -12.06 -5.93
C SER A 36 -3.74 -13.41 -6.27
N MET A 37 -2.87 -13.93 -5.39
CA MET A 37 -2.23 -15.23 -5.53
C MET A 37 -2.27 -15.99 -4.20
N VAL A 38 -2.70 -17.26 -4.23
CA VAL A 38 -2.73 -18.10 -3.03
C VAL A 38 -1.43 -18.91 -2.97
N VAL A 39 -0.64 -18.72 -1.92
CA VAL A 39 0.64 -19.39 -1.69
C VAL A 39 0.55 -20.17 -0.38
N ASN A 40 0.78 -21.49 -0.41
CA ASN A 40 0.66 -22.38 0.76
C ASN A 40 -0.66 -22.20 1.55
N GLY A 41 -1.78 -21.96 0.85
CA GLY A 41 -3.09 -21.75 1.47
C GLY A 41 -3.32 -20.34 2.06
N THR A 42 -2.34 -19.45 1.98
CA THR A 42 -2.47 -18.04 2.37
C THR A 42 -2.68 -17.18 1.13
N THR A 43 -3.69 -16.31 1.16
CA THR A 43 -3.92 -15.35 0.05
C THR A 43 -2.96 -14.18 0.19
N TYR A 44 -2.17 -13.95 -0.85
CA TYR A 44 -1.33 -12.77 -1.03
C TYR A 44 -1.82 -11.96 -2.22
N TYR A 45 -1.40 -10.71 -2.29
CA TYR A 45 -1.66 -9.84 -3.41
C TYR A 45 -0.35 -9.27 -3.92
N GLN A 46 -0.15 -9.23 -5.22
CA GLN A 46 1.04 -8.74 -5.86
C GLN A 46 0.68 -7.52 -6.72
N ALA A 47 1.35 -6.39 -6.50
CA ALA A 47 1.26 -5.22 -7.36
C ALA A 47 2.64 -4.90 -7.93
N GLY A 48 2.89 -5.25 -9.19
CA GLY A 48 4.21 -5.13 -9.80
C GLY A 48 5.27 -5.98 -9.06
N PRO A 49 6.30 -5.37 -8.45
CA PRO A 49 7.33 -6.09 -7.67
C PRO A 49 6.96 -6.29 -6.18
N THR A 50 5.90 -5.65 -5.69
CA THR A 50 5.58 -5.62 -4.25
C THR A 50 4.52 -6.67 -3.89
N TRP A 51 4.74 -7.38 -2.79
CA TRP A 51 3.80 -8.36 -2.24
C TRP A 51 3.08 -7.79 -1.02
N TYR A 52 1.82 -8.14 -0.87
CA TYR A 52 0.93 -7.68 0.16
C TYR A 52 0.21 -8.86 0.79
N LYS A 53 0.10 -8.86 2.11
CA LYS A 53 -0.65 -9.85 2.86
C LYS A 53 -1.86 -9.18 3.52
N PRO A 54 -3.09 -9.70 3.34
CA PRO A 54 -4.25 -9.21 4.03
C PRO A 54 -4.19 -9.61 5.51
N TYR A 55 -4.51 -8.66 6.37
CA TYR A 55 -4.71 -8.84 7.79
C TYR A 55 -6.11 -8.33 8.13
N PHE A 56 -6.85 -9.15 8.86
CA PHE A 56 -8.21 -8.86 9.27
C PHE A 56 -8.20 -8.46 10.74
N GLY A 57 -8.29 -7.16 11.01
CA GLY A 57 -8.39 -6.62 12.37
C GLY A 57 -9.83 -6.20 12.71
N SER A 58 -10.06 -5.74 13.94
CA SER A 58 -11.37 -5.24 14.38
C SER A 58 -11.91 -4.09 13.53
N SER A 59 -11.03 -3.29 12.92
CA SER A 59 -11.39 -2.12 12.10
C SER A 59 -11.60 -2.45 10.63
N GLY A 60 -11.38 -3.70 10.21
CA GLY A 60 -11.49 -4.15 8.82
C GLY A 60 -10.23 -4.85 8.30
N VAL A 61 -10.14 -4.96 6.98
CA VAL A 61 -8.96 -5.51 6.31
C VAL A 61 -7.94 -4.41 6.04
N TYR A 62 -6.68 -4.70 6.36
CA TYR A 62 -5.54 -3.92 5.93
C TYR A 62 -4.53 -4.85 5.26
N TYR A 63 -3.67 -4.30 4.43
CA TYR A 63 -2.70 -5.05 3.66
C TYR A 63 -1.31 -4.59 4.07
N GLU A 64 -0.49 -5.53 4.53
CA GLU A 64 0.89 -5.22 4.87
C GLU A 64 1.81 -5.65 3.75
N VAL A 65 2.79 -4.82 3.44
CA VAL A 65 3.82 -5.11 2.46
C VAL A 65 4.78 -6.13 3.04
N VAL A 66 4.84 -7.30 2.41
CA VAL A 66 5.65 -8.43 2.84
C VAL A 66 6.68 -8.76 1.76
N PRO A 67 7.79 -9.43 2.11
CA PRO A 67 8.63 -10.05 1.10
C PRO A 67 7.83 -11.09 0.31
N ALA A 68 8.27 -11.38 -0.91
CA ALA A 68 7.72 -12.48 -1.70
C ALA A 68 7.81 -13.79 -0.88
N PRO A 69 6.71 -14.57 -0.78
CA PRO A 69 6.66 -15.80 0.00
C PRO A 69 7.48 -16.95 -0.62
#